data_AF-A0A971K3Y5-F1
#
_entry.id   AF-A0A971K3Y5-F1
#
_cell.length_a   1.000
_cell.length_b   1.000
_cell.length_c   1.000
_cell.angle_alpha   90.00
_cell.angle_beta   90.00
_cell.angle_gamma   90.00
#
_symmetry.space_group_name_H-M   'P 1'
#
loop_
_entity.id
_entity.type
_entity.pdbx_description
1 polymer ?
#
loop_
_entity_poly.entity_id
_entity_poly.type
_entity_poly.pdbx_seq_one_letter_code
_entity_poly.pdbx_strand_id
1 'polypeptide(L)'
;MKSFPIAEDRISVGSLLVRLRERYGDELRIDLIDPRNIAYLLDVLRFRVNNTEAVWVLDGKVIFRGIPEWCVLMNEVDQITGKRSENRE
;
A
#
# COMPACT_ATOMS: atom_id res chain seq x y z
N MET A 1 -4.99 -11.00 -27.27
CA MET A 1 -5.12 -9.75 -26.48
C MET A 1 -3.95 -9.71 -25.51
N LYS A 2 -3.06 -8.73 -25.61
CA LYS A 2 -2.09 -8.47 -24.54
C LYS A 2 -2.89 -7.88 -23.38
N SER A 3 -2.97 -8.60 -22.27
CA SER A 3 -3.56 -8.14 -21.02
C SER A 3 -3.01 -6.75 -20.68
N PHE A 4 -3.85 -5.82 -20.24
CA PHE A 4 -3.39 -4.54 -19.71
C PHE A 4 -2.41 -4.83 -18.56
N PRO A 5 -1.11 -4.46 -18.65
CA PRO A 5 -0.13 -4.77 -17.60
C PRO A 5 -0.57 -4.28 -16.22
N ILE A 6 -1.35 -3.20 -16.21
CA ILE A 6 -1.91 -2.56 -15.02
C ILE A 6 -3.02 -3.39 -14.34
N ALA A 7 -3.68 -4.31 -15.05
CA ALA A 7 -4.83 -5.04 -14.49
C ALA A 7 -4.40 -6.05 -13.41
N GLU A 8 -3.32 -6.79 -13.66
CA GLU A 8 -2.74 -7.73 -12.70
C GLU A 8 -2.22 -6.98 -11.47
N ASP A 9 -1.52 -5.88 -11.68
CA ASP A 9 -1.04 -5.01 -10.61
C ASP A 9 -2.17 -4.50 -9.71
N ARG A 10 -3.30 -4.08 -10.31
CA ARG A 10 -4.49 -3.64 -9.56
C ARG A 10 -5.09 -4.76 -8.72
N ILE A 11 -5.13 -5.98 -9.23
CA ILE A 11 -5.64 -7.15 -8.50
C ILE A 11 -4.72 -7.45 -7.31
N SER A 12 -3.41 -7.46 -7.54
CA SER A 12 -2.41 -7.70 -6.50
C SER A 12 -2.44 -6.64 -5.40
N VAL A 13 -2.49 -5.35 -5.76
CA VAL A 13 -2.67 -4.25 -4.79
C VAL A 13 -3.99 -4.43 -4.04
N GLY A 14 -5.09 -4.70 -4.72
CA GLY A 14 -6.39 -4.92 -4.10
C GLY A 14 -6.38 -6.06 -3.08
N SER A 15 -5.72 -7.18 -3.40
CA SER A 15 -5.55 -8.31 -2.48
C SER A 15 -4.79 -7.91 -1.22
N LEU A 16 -3.70 -7.15 -1.34
CA LEU A 16 -2.96 -6.64 -0.18
C LEU A 16 -3.81 -5.71 0.69
N LEU A 17 -4.59 -4.81 0.09
CA LEU A 17 -5.48 -3.90 0.83
C LEU A 17 -6.56 -4.66 1.61
N VAL A 18 -7.14 -5.72 1.03
CA VAL A 18 -8.09 -6.60 1.73
C VAL A 18 -7.42 -7.26 2.94
N ARG A 19 -6.24 -7.86 2.76
CA ARG A 19 -5.51 -8.52 3.87
C ARG A 19 -5.13 -7.55 4.98
N LEU A 20 -4.74 -6.32 4.64
CA LEU A 20 -4.51 -5.26 5.63
C LEU A 20 -5.80 -4.93 6.40
N ARG A 21 -6.92 -4.76 5.72
CA ARG A 21 -8.21 -4.48 6.38
C ARG A 21 -8.66 -5.63 7.28
N GLU A 22 -8.48 -6.89 6.85
CA GLU A 22 -8.81 -8.07 7.65
C GLU A 22 -7.95 -8.18 8.92
N ARG A 23 -6.64 -7.91 8.83
CA ARG A 23 -5.71 -8.03 9.97
C ARG A 23 -5.80 -6.87 10.97
N TYR A 24 -5.90 -5.65 10.45
CA TYR A 24 -5.77 -4.44 11.27
C TYR A 24 -7.12 -3.78 11.58
N GLY A 25 -8.17 -4.07 10.81
CA GLY A 25 -9.50 -3.53 11.05
C GLY A 25 -9.49 -1.99 11.09
N ASP A 26 -9.95 -1.43 12.20
CA ASP A 26 -10.03 0.02 12.41
C ASP A 26 -8.77 0.61 13.06
N GLU A 27 -7.78 -0.21 13.43
CA GLU A 27 -6.48 0.26 13.92
C GLU A 27 -5.59 0.82 12.80
N LEU A 28 -5.91 0.51 11.53
CA LEU A 28 -5.20 0.99 10.37
C LEU A 28 -6.18 1.67 9.41
N ARG A 29 -6.00 2.98 9.23
CA ARG A 29 -6.68 3.72 8.17
C ARG A 29 -5.91 3.54 6.86
N ILE A 30 -6.63 3.15 5.81
CA ILE A 30 -6.08 2.95 4.47
C ILE A 30 -6.87 3.81 3.50
N ASP A 31 -6.17 4.69 2.79
CA ASP A 31 -6.74 5.53 1.74
C ASP A 31 -6.06 5.18 0.40
N LEU A 32 -6.86 4.90 -0.64
CA LEU A 32 -6.35 4.71 -2.00
C LEU A 32 -6.49 6.02 -2.77
N ILE A 33 -5.35 6.58 -3.20
CA ILE A 33 -5.30 7.88 -3.87
C ILE A 33 -4.99 7.69 -5.36
N ASP A 34 -5.84 8.26 -6.22
CA ASP A 34 -5.50 8.43 -7.63
C ASP A 34 -4.54 9.63 -7.76
N PRO A 35 -3.31 9.47 -8.29
CA PRO A 35 -2.35 10.56 -8.40
C PRO A 35 -2.81 11.68 -9.34
N ARG A 36 -3.87 11.46 -10.14
CA ARG A 36 -4.49 12.48 -10.99
C ARG A 36 -5.48 13.36 -10.24
N ASN A 37 -5.83 13.01 -9.00
CA ASN A 37 -6.70 13.82 -8.17
C ASN A 37 -5.95 15.07 -7.67
N ILE A 38 -6.33 16.24 -8.17
CA ILE A 38 -5.71 17.53 -7.85
C ILE A 38 -5.68 17.84 -6.35
N ALA A 39 -6.64 17.33 -5.56
CA ALA A 39 -6.68 17.52 -4.12
C ALA A 39 -5.43 16.96 -3.40
N TYR A 40 -4.75 15.99 -4.02
CA TYR A 40 -3.55 15.34 -3.49
C TYR A 40 -2.28 15.69 -4.26
N LEU A 41 -2.29 16.76 -5.06
CA LEU A 41 -1.13 17.14 -5.88
C LEU A 41 0.15 17.35 -5.04
N LEU A 42 0.03 17.93 -3.84
CA LEU A 42 1.18 18.13 -2.95
C LEU A 42 1.76 16.80 -2.45
N ASP A 43 0.91 15.80 -2.17
CA ASP A 43 1.37 14.48 -1.76
C ASP A 43 2.03 13.72 -2.91
N VAL A 44 1.48 13.83 -4.13
CA VAL A 44 2.08 13.28 -5.36
C VAL A 44 3.51 13.83 -5.54
N LEU A 45 3.70 15.14 -5.35
CA LEU A 45 5.02 15.77 -5.43
C LEU A 45 5.92 15.37 -4.25
N ARG A 46 5.40 15.45 -3.01
CA ARG A 46 6.15 15.15 -1.77
C ARG A 46 6.71 13.73 -1.78
N PHE A 47 5.91 12.77 -2.22
CA PHE A 47 6.29 11.35 -2.25
C PHE A 47 6.89 10.92 -3.59
N ARG A 48 7.04 11.85 -4.55
CA ARG A 48 7.60 11.60 -5.88
C ARG A 48 6.88 10.42 -6.56
N VAL A 49 5.55 10.48 -6.60
CA VAL A 49 4.73 9.48 -7.28
C VAL A 49 4.87 9.70 -8.78
N ASN A 50 5.17 8.63 -9.51
CA ASN A 50 5.24 8.62 -10.97
C ASN A 50 4.09 7.75 -11.53
N ASN A 51 3.88 7.77 -12.85
CA ASN A 51 2.77 7.05 -13.48
C ASN A 51 3.05 5.55 -13.72
N THR A 52 4.11 5.00 -13.16
CA THR A 52 4.60 3.65 -13.53
C THR A 52 4.41 2.61 -12.44
N GLU A 53 4.22 2.99 -11.18
CA GLU A 53 4.11 2.05 -10.07
C GLU A 53 3.26 2.60 -8.91
N ALA A 54 2.75 1.71 -8.07
CA ALA A 54 2.13 2.09 -6.80
C ALA A 54 3.19 2.59 -5.81
N VAL A 55 2.82 3.56 -4.98
CA VAL A 55 3.66 4.06 -3.89
C VAL A 55 2.92 3.87 -2.58
N TRP A 56 3.54 3.17 -1.64
CA TRP A 56 2.97 2.90 -0.33
C TRP A 56 3.55 3.87 0.67
N VAL A 57 2.69 4.66 1.30
CA VAL A 57 3.05 5.66 2.29
C VAL A 57 2.40 5.29 3.62
N LEU A 58 3.20 5.24 4.68
CA LEU A 58 2.77 4.93 6.02
C LEU A 58 3.34 5.99 6.98
N ASP A 59 2.47 6.63 7.76
CA ASP A 59 2.81 7.76 8.65
C ASP A 59 3.67 8.84 7.97
N GLY A 60 3.33 9.17 6.73
CA GLY A 60 4.02 10.20 5.95
C GLY A 60 5.41 9.81 5.45
N LYS A 61 5.78 8.53 5.48
CA LYS A 61 7.02 7.98 4.93
C LYS A 61 6.71 6.98 3.81
N VAL A 62 7.48 7.04 2.73
CA VAL A 62 7.41 6.03 1.66
C VAL A 62 8.06 4.75 2.19
N ILE A 63 7.28 3.67 2.28
CA ILE A 63 7.78 2.36 2.73
C ILE A 63 8.02 1.41 1.55
N PHE A 64 7.26 1.53 0.45
CA PHE A 64 7.47 0.73 -0.75
C PHE A 64 7.19 1.50 -2.04
N ARG A 65 7.85 1.05 -3.11
CA ARG A 65 7.57 1.38 -4.50
C ARG A 65 7.29 0.09 -5.26
N GLY A 66 6.24 0.07 -6.06
CA GLY A 66 5.71 -1.16 -6.65
C GLY A 66 4.79 -1.93 -5.70
N ILE A 67 4.69 -3.24 -5.93
CA ILE A 67 3.80 -4.13 -5.19
C ILE A 67 4.66 -4.96 -4.24
N PRO A 68 4.59 -4.71 -2.92
CA PRO A 68 5.38 -5.45 -1.96
C PRO A 68 4.82 -6.86 -1.73
N GLU A 69 5.68 -7.78 -1.34
CA GLU A 69 5.26 -9.05 -0.79
C GLU A 69 4.52 -8.86 0.54
N TRP A 70 3.51 -9.69 0.78
CA TRP A 70 2.66 -9.57 1.98
C TRP A 70 3.44 -9.58 3.28
N CYS A 71 4.43 -10.48 3.43
CA CYS A 71 5.20 -10.61 4.66
C CYS A 71 5.99 -9.35 4.99
N VAL A 72 6.54 -8.67 3.97
CA VAL A 72 7.33 -7.45 4.16
C VAL A 72 6.42 -6.28 4.48
N LEU A 73 5.29 -6.14 3.77
CA LEU A 73 4.28 -5.11 4.07
C LEU A 73 3.71 -5.27 5.48
N MET A 74 3.39 -6.50 5.89
CA MET A 74 2.88 -6.80 7.21
C MET A 74 3.88 -6.40 8.30
N ASN A 75 5.16 -6.73 8.14
CA ASN A 75 6.21 -6.39 9.12
C ASN A 75 6.35 -4.88 9.34
N GLU A 76 6.28 -4.06 8.28
CA GLU A 76 6.34 -2.60 8.41
C GLU A 76 5.13 -2.03 9.17
N VAL A 77 3.93 -2.58 8.92
CA VAL A 77 2.71 -2.12 9.60
C VAL A 77 2.65 -2.60 11.05
N ASP A 78 3.09 -3.83 11.34
CA ASP A 78 3.18 -4.40 12.70
C ASP A 78 4.09 -3.51 13.59
N GLN A 79 5.19 -2.97 13.05
CA GLN A 79 6.10 -2.09 13.80
C GLN A 79 5.44 -0.80 14.29
N ILE A 80 4.46 -0.27 13.55
CA ILE A 80 3.78 0.98 13.87
C ILE A 80 2.54 0.73 14.74
N THR A 81 1.74 -0.27 14.37
CA THR A 81 0.53 -0.63 15.12
C THR A 81 0.84 -1.27 16.47
N GLY A 82 2.07 -1.74 16.67
CA GLY A 82 2.47 -2.46 17.89
C GLY A 82 1.86 -3.85 17.98
N LYS A 83 1.13 -4.31 16.96
CA LYS A 83 0.69 -5.70 16.83
C LYS A 83 1.93 -6.56 16.68
N ARG A 84 2.24 -7.33 17.72
CA ARG A 84 3.30 -8.33 17.66
C ARG A 84 2.89 -9.37 16.62
N SER A 85 3.82 -9.74 15.75
CA SER A 85 3.59 -10.77 14.73
C SER A 85 3.26 -12.10 15.41
N GLU A 86 1.97 -12.33 15.68
CA GLU A 86 1.42 -13.65 16.03
C GLU A 86 1.49 -14.49 14.76
N ASN A 87 2.66 -15.05 14.52
CA ASN A 87 2.90 -16.22 13.67
C ASN A 87 4.31 -16.71 14.04
N ARG A 88 4.40 -17.43 15.16
CA ARG A 88 5.38 -18.50 15.28
C ARG A 88 4.58 -19.79 15.14
N GLU A 89 5.00 -20.57 14.15
CA GLU A 89 4.55 -21.91 13.79
C GLU A 89 4.32 -22.84 15.00
#